data_AF-A0A1J5R1Z8-F1
#
_entry.id   AF-A0A1J5R1Z8-F1
#
_cell.length_a   1.000
_cell.length_b   1.000
_cell.length_c   1.000
_cell.angle_alpha   90.00
_cell.angle_beta   90.00
_cell.angle_gamma   90.00
#
_symmetry.space_group_name_H-M   'P 1'
#
loop_
_entity.id
_entity.type
_entity.pdbx_description
1 polymer ?
#
loop_
_entity_poly.entity_id
_entity_poly.type
_entity_poly.pdbx_seq_one_letter_code
_entity_poly.pdbx_strand_id
1 'polypeptide(L)' 'MSAITFDPQSVRVGDRFQKTSDPLGRAWEVLHTFLAPNGLPHAHLVSQGRYGAHKTIGVPALLDRKFFEPLP' A
#
# COMPACT_ATOMS: atom_id res chain seq x y z
N MET A 1 -12.22 25.41 -1.80
CA MET A 1 -11.11 24.47 -1.59
C MET A 1 -11.73 23.10 -1.38
N SER A 2 -11.74 22.24 -2.39
CA SER A 2 -12.32 20.90 -2.26
C SER A 2 -11.39 20.07 -1.39
N ALA A 3 -11.88 19.65 -0.22
CA ALA A 3 -11.20 18.63 0.57
C ALA A 3 -11.02 17.40 -0.35
N ILE A 4 -9.78 16.94 -0.50
CA ILE A 4 -9.53 15.64 -1.11
C ILE A 4 -10.11 14.64 -0.11
N THR A 5 -11.36 14.23 -0.33
CA THR A 5 -11.98 13.14 0.41
C THR A 5 -11.20 11.90 0.02
N PHE A 6 -10.26 11.52 0.86
CA PHE A 6 -9.60 10.24 0.75
C PHE A 6 -10.68 9.17 0.94
N ASP A 7 -10.87 8.31 -0.06
CA ASP A 7 -11.73 7.14 0.06
C ASP A 7 -10.89 5.96 0.58
N PRO A 8 -10.97 5.63 1.89
CA PRO A 8 -10.30 4.45 2.45
C PRO A 8 -10.79 3.13 1.83
N GLN A 9 -11.81 3.14 0.96
CA GLN A 9 -12.27 1.93 0.26
C GLN A 9 -11.45 1.55 -0.98
N SER A 10 -10.49 2.38 -1.42
CA SER A 10 -9.70 2.10 -2.64
C SER A 10 -8.58 1.08 -2.43
N VAL A 11 -8.02 0.98 -1.21
CA VAL A 11 -7.05 -0.06 -0.82
C VAL A 11 -7.66 -0.91 0.28
N ARG A 12 -7.71 -2.23 0.05
CA ARG A 12 -8.38 -3.21 0.90
C ARG A 12 -7.39 -4.26 1.40
N VAL A 13 -7.75 -4.92 2.49
CA VAL A 13 -7.01 -6.10 2.97
C VAL A 13 -7.03 -7.18 1.88
N GLY A 14 -5.87 -7.79 1.64
CA GLY A 14 -5.66 -8.75 0.57
C GLY A 14 -5.22 -8.13 -0.76
N ASP A 15 -5.34 -6.80 -0.94
CA ASP A 15 -4.80 -6.15 -2.14
C ASP A 15 -3.29 -6.34 -2.19
N ARG A 16 -2.79 -6.57 -3.40
CA ARG A 16 -1.37 -6.82 -3.66
C ARG A 16 -0.76 -5.71 -4.49
N PHE A 17 0.46 -5.33 -4.12
CA PHE A 17 1.21 -4.29 -4.79
C PHE A 17 2.66 -4.72 -5.00
N GLN A 18 3.25 -4.26 -6.10
CA GLN A 18 4.68 -4.37 -6.37
C GLN A 18 5.27 -2.96 -6.43
N LYS A 19 6.47 -2.76 -5.87
CA LYS A 19 7.15 -1.48 -6.03
C LYS A 19 7.68 -1.38 -7.47
N THR A 20 7.35 -0.31 -8.18
CA THR A 20 7.70 -0.13 -9.61
C THR A 20 9.22 -0.21 -9.84
N SER A 21 10.01 0.27 -8.87
CA SER A 21 11.47 0.26 -8.95
C SER A 21 12.13 -1.01 -8.42
N ASP A 22 11.37 -2.04 -8.02
CA ASP A 22 11.94 -3.27 -7.45
C ASP A 22 12.26 -4.30 -8.56
N PRO A 23 13.54 -4.52 -8.90
CA PRO A 23 13.93 -5.43 -9.97
C PRO A 23 13.65 -6.90 -9.64
N LEU A 24 13.48 -7.26 -8.37
CA LEU A 24 13.15 -8.62 -7.95
C LEU A 24 11.64 -8.90 -7.97
N GLY A 25 10.84 -7.87 -8.22
CA GLY A 25 9.38 -7.96 -8.34
C GLY A 25 8.70 -8.53 -7.10
N ARG A 26 9.14 -8.12 -5.90
CA ARG A 26 8.55 -8.61 -4.66
C ARG A 26 7.11 -8.10 -4.53
N ALA A 27 6.17 -9.03 -4.42
CA ALA A 27 4.77 -8.74 -4.12
C ALA A 27 4.58 -8.43 -2.63
N TRP A 28 3.71 -7.47 -2.34
CA TRP A 28 3.36 -7.04 -1.00
C TRP A 28 1.85 -7.04 -0.83
N GLU A 29 1.37 -7.75 0.17
CA GLU A 29 -0.05 -7.89 0.47
C GLU A 29 -0.44 -6.99 1.64
N VAL A 30 -1.57 -6.30 1.50
CA VAL A 30 -2.13 -5.45 2.57
C VAL A 30 -2.77 -6.32 3.64
N LEU A 31 -2.26 -6.21 4.88
CA LEU A 31 -2.82 -6.92 6.03
C LEU A 31 -3.87 -6.11 6.78
N HIS A 32 -3.70 -4.79 6.88
CA HIS A 32 -4.69 -3.88 7.45
C HIS A 32 -4.42 -2.44 7.00
N THR A 33 -5.45 -1.60 7.06
CA THR A 33 -5.39 -0.16 6.81
C THR A 33 -5.78 0.60 8.06
N PHE A 34 -5.19 1.77 8.27
CA PHE A 34 -5.45 2.62 9.45
C PHE A 34 -5.16 4.09 9.14
N LEU A 35 -5.70 4.99 9.97
CA LEU A 35 -5.30 6.40 9.97
C LEU A 35 -4.14 6.59 10.95
N ALA A 36 -3.04 7.14 10.47
CA ALA A 36 -1.94 7.54 11.34
C ALA A 36 -2.33 8.79 12.18
N PRO A 37 -1.60 9.11 13.27
CA PRO A 37 -1.93 10.26 14.13
C PRO A 37 -1.99 11.62 13.41
N ASN A 38 -1.34 11.75 12.25
CA ASN A 38 -1.41 12.93 11.40
C ASN A 38 -2.68 12.99 10.50
N GLY A 39 -3.61 12.05 10.69
CA GLY A 39 -4.84 11.94 9.89
C GLY A 39 -4.63 11.35 8.50
N LEU A 40 -3.40 10.92 8.14
CA LEU A 40 -3.13 10.34 6.84
C LEU A 40 -3.32 8.82 6.84
N PRO A 41 -3.95 8.27 5.80
CA PRO A 41 -4.21 6.85 5.66
C PRO A 41 -2.94 6.07 5.31
N HIS A 42 -2.74 4.97 6.01
CA HIS A 42 -1.63 4.05 5.83
C HIS A 42 -2.13 2.62 5.70
N ALA A 43 -1.34 1.79 5.02
CA ALA A 43 -1.52 0.36 4.95
C ALA A 43 -0.28 -0.33 5.53
N HIS A 44 -0.50 -1.39 6.29
CA HIS A 44 0.54 -2.32 6.70
C HIS A 44 0.59 -3.47 5.71
N LEU A 45 1.76 -3.73 5.15
CA LEU A 45 1.98 -4.75 4.13
C LEU A 45 2.95 -5.82 4.61
N VAL A 46 2.77 -7.03 4.11
CA VAL A 46 3.71 -8.14 4.25
C VAL A 46 4.20 -8.58 2.89
N SER A 47 5.50 -8.90 2.77
CA SER A 47 6.04 -9.43 1.53
C SER A 47 5.62 -10.88 1.36
N GLN A 48 5.12 -11.24 0.17
CA GLN A 48 4.93 -12.63 -0.20
C GLN A 48 6.32 -13.23 -0.53
N GLY A 49 6.79 -14.17 0.32
CA GLY A 49 8.11 -14.79 0.18
C GLY A 49 8.63 -15.41 1.48
N ARG A 50 9.77 -16.10 1.40
CA ARG A 50 10.29 -17.01 2.44
C ARG A 50 10.63 -16.37 3.80
N TYR A 51 10.66 -15.03 3.88
CA TYR A 51 11.10 -14.30 5.06
C TYR A 51 10.10 -13.24 5.59
N GLY A 52 8.91 -13.12 5.01
CA GLY A 52 7.79 -12.33 5.59
C GLY A 52 8.16 -10.92 6.08
N ALA A 53 8.84 -10.11 5.27
CA ALA A 53 9.18 -8.74 5.64
C ALA A 53 7.92 -7.87 5.75
N HIS A 54 7.92 -6.90 6.66
CA HIS A 54 6.80 -5.99 6.87
C HIS A 54 7.17 -4.54 6.52
N LYS A 55 6.19 -3.75 6.07
CA LYS A 55 6.34 -2.30 5.90
C LYS A 55 5.02 -1.56 6.04
N THR A 56 5.10 -0.30 6.47
CA THR A 56 3.96 0.63 6.50
C THR A 56 4.13 1.65 5.39
N ILE A 57 3.11 1.82 4.54
CA ILE A 57 3.14 2.75 3.41
C ILE A 57 1.88 3.61 3.45
N GLY A 58 2.02 4.92 3.19
CA GLY A 58 0.87 5.79 3.02
C GLY A 58 0.05 5.36 1.81
N VAL A 59 -1.26 5.26 1.96
CA VAL A 59 -2.14 4.79 0.87
C VAL A 59 -2.01 5.64 -0.41
N PRO A 60 -1.81 6.99 -0.37
CA PRO A 60 -1.59 7.77 -1.59
C PRO A 60 -0.38 7.28 -2.41
N ALA A 61 0.66 6.77 -1.76
CA ALA A 61 1.81 6.21 -2.46
C ALA A 61 1.48 4.86 -3.12
N LEU A 62 0.63 4.03 -2.50
CA LEU A 62 0.18 2.75 -3.09
C LEU A 62 -0.69 2.95 -4.32
N LEU A 63 -1.42 4.07 -4.39
CA LEU A 63 -2.28 4.42 -5.52
C LEU A 63 -1.53 5.14 -6.64
N ASP A 64 -0.30 5.60 -6.41
CA ASP A 64 0.53 6.25 -7.40
C ASP A 64 1.44 5.24 -8.11
N ARG A 65 1.14 4.98 -9.39
CA ARG A 65 1.85 4.04 -10.27
C ARG A 65 3.32 4.36 -10.49
N LYS A 66 3.77 5.59 -10.18
CA LYS A 66 5.20 5.91 -10.16
C LYS A 66 5.95 5.13 -9.08
N PHE A 67 5.28 4.77 -8.00
CA PHE A 67 5.87 4.08 -6.86
C PHE A 67 5.43 2.62 -6.76
N PHE A 68 4.15 2.34 -7.00
CA PHE A 68 3.58 1.00 -6.85
C PHE A 68 2.60 0.65 -7.96
N GLU A 69 2.73 -0.56 -8.48
CA GLU A 69 1.76 -1.16 -9.41
C GLU A 69 0.89 -2.16 -8.65
N PRO A 70 -0.45 -2.12 -8.83
CA PRO A 70 -1.33 -3.14 -8.28
C PRO A 70 -1.10 -4.47 -9.00
N LEU A 71 -1.13 -5.55 -8.23
CA LEU A 71 -1.09 -6.91 -8.75
C LEU A 71 -2.51 -7.52 -8.74
N PRO A 72 -2.80 -8.48 -9.63
CA PRO A 72 -4.02 -9.29 -9.55
C PRO A 72 -4.12 -10.04 -8.22
#